data_AF-A0A0H3J5Y3-F1
#
_entry.id   AF-A0A0H3J5Y3-F1
#
_cell.length_a   1.000
_cell.length_b   1.000
_cell.length_c   1.000
_cell.angle_alpha   90.00
_cell.angle_beta   90.00
_cell.angle_gamma   90.00
#
_symmetry.space_group_name_H-M   'P 1'
#
loop_
_entity.id
_entity.type
_entity.pdbx_description
1 polymer ?
#
loop_
_entity_poly.entity_id
_entity_poly.type
_entity_poly.pdbx_seq_one_letter_code
_entity_poly.pdbx_strand_id
1 'polypeptide(L)'
;MKFPILSKNSSLNIDNDNYTLEQLSEKLEIEQKELNKAIMEDRNKGVIAEELFDTIQTCIGMLNKLSEDGIDMRYLALKHEKKLIKLGWRWRGYIEFKTMIMERNLKK
;
A
#
# COMPACT_ATOMS: atom_id res chain seq x y z
N MET A 1 -5.23 9.31 -9.74
CA MET A 1 -5.10 9.39 -8.28
C MET A 1 -3.69 8.94 -7.92
N LYS A 2 -3.04 9.57 -6.94
CA LYS A 2 -1.71 9.18 -6.45
C LYS A 2 -1.87 8.67 -5.03
N PHE A 3 -1.23 7.55 -4.70
CA PHE A 3 -1.09 7.11 -3.30
C PHE A 3 0.21 7.69 -2.76
N PRO A 4 0.16 8.53 -1.73
CA PRO A 4 1.36 9.10 -1.14
C PRO A 4 2.15 8.02 -0.39
N ILE A 5 3.47 8.18 -0.33
CA ILE A 5 4.27 7.50 0.69
C ILE A 5 4.18 8.39 1.93
N LEU A 6 3.58 7.85 3.00
CA LEU A 6 3.34 8.60 4.24
C LEU A 6 4.56 8.43 5.14
N SER A 7 5.23 9.55 5.46
CA SER A 7 6.37 9.61 6.38
C SER A 7 5.87 9.91 7.81
N LYS A 8 5.70 11.17 8.17
CA LYS A 8 5.35 11.60 9.53
C LYS A 8 3.91 12.09 9.64
N ASN A 9 3.26 11.74 10.74
CA ASN A 9 2.00 12.31 11.17
C ASN A 9 2.18 12.94 12.56
N SER A 10 2.24 14.27 12.61
CA SER A 10 2.44 15.02 13.85
C SER A 10 1.26 14.93 14.82
N SER A 11 0.03 14.78 14.32
CA SER A 11 -1.17 14.70 15.15
C SER A 11 -1.31 13.36 15.85
N LEU A 12 -0.84 12.28 15.21
CA LEU A 12 -0.82 10.94 15.80
C LEU A 12 0.52 10.58 16.45
N ASN A 13 1.51 11.46 16.36
CA ASN A 13 2.89 11.22 16.79
C ASN A 13 3.48 9.91 16.20
N ILE A 14 3.23 9.70 14.91
CA ILE A 14 3.68 8.53 14.14
C ILE A 14 4.76 8.95 13.15
N ASP A 15 5.80 8.13 13.02
CA ASP A 15 6.85 8.27 12.02
C ASP A 15 7.07 6.94 11.31
N ASN A 16 6.50 6.80 10.11
CA ASN A 16 6.59 5.57 9.32
C ASN A 16 8.01 5.32 8.78
N ASP A 17 8.85 6.35 8.65
CA ASP A 17 10.23 6.19 8.15
C ASP A 17 11.05 5.32 9.12
N ASN A 18 10.70 5.38 10.42
CA ASN A 18 11.35 4.62 11.49
C ASN A 18 10.73 3.24 11.72
N TYR A 19 9.63 2.89 11.07
CA TYR A 19 9.04 1.56 11.27
C TYR A 19 9.84 0.48 10.56
N THR A 20 9.96 -0.65 11.25
CA THR A 20 10.47 -1.89 10.65
C THR A 20 9.36 -2.59 9.86
N LEU A 21 9.74 -3.57 9.03
CA LEU A 21 8.77 -4.39 8.30
C LEU A 21 7.85 -5.17 9.25
N GLU A 22 8.35 -5.61 10.41
CA GLU A 22 7.57 -6.28 11.44
C GLU A 22 6.49 -5.36 11.99
N GLN A 23 6.84 -4.12 12.34
CA GLN A 23 5.88 -3.12 12.84
C GLN A 23 4.85 -2.74 11.77
N LEU A 24 5.27 -2.64 10.51
CA LEU A 24 4.34 -2.43 9.39
C LEU A 24 3.43 -3.65 9.16
N SER A 25 3.91 -4.86 9.43
CA SER A 25 3.10 -6.08 9.37
C SER A 25 2.05 -6.12 10.47
N GLU A 26 2.37 -5.68 11.69
CA GLU A 26 1.40 -5.54 12.78
C GLU A 26 0.31 -4.53 12.41
N LYS A 27 0.69 -3.40 11.80
CA LYS A 27 -0.27 -2.42 11.27
C LYS A 27 -1.15 -3.01 10.19
N LEU A 28 -0.59 -3.75 9.23
CA LEU A 28 -1.37 -4.41 8.19
C LEU A 28 -2.42 -5.38 8.78
N GLU A 29 -2.09 -6.05 9.89
CA GLU A 29 -3.05 -6.91 10.60
C GLU A 29 -4.20 -6.10 11.22
N ILE A 30 -3.94 -4.88 11.71
CA ILE A 30 -4.97 -3.96 12.21
C ILE A 30 -5.90 -3.54 11.08
N GLU A 31 -5.35 -3.02 9.97
CA GLU A 31 -6.14 -2.60 8.79
C GLU A 31 -7.00 -3.76 8.26
N GLN A 32 -6.45 -4.98 8.26
CA GLN A 32 -7.17 -6.17 7.82
C GLN A 32 -8.33 -6.53 8.76
N LYS A 33 -8.21 -6.29 10.07
CA LYS A 33 -9.30 -6.48 11.04
C LYS A 33 -10.39 -5.43 10.83
N GLU A 34 -10.03 -4.18 10.58
CA GLU A 34 -10.98 -3.09 10.30
C GLU A 34 -11.73 -3.33 8.98
N LEU A 35 -11.02 -3.75 7.93
CA LEU A 35 -11.64 -4.18 6.67
C LEU A 35 -12.62 -5.34 6.87
N ASN A 36 -12.24 -6.36 7.65
CA ASN A 36 -13.13 -7.49 7.95
C ASN A 36 -14.39 -7.03 8.69
N LYS A 37 -14.24 -6.13 9.66
CA LYS A 37 -15.36 -5.53 10.37
C LYS A 37 -16.27 -4.76 9.42
N ALA A 38 -15.72 -3.91 8.56
CA ALA A 38 -16.49 -3.15 7.58
C ALA A 38 -17.30 -4.05 6.63
N ILE A 39 -16.72 -5.17 6.19
CA ILE A 39 -17.38 -6.14 5.31
C ILE A 39 -18.48 -6.91 6.04
N MET A 40 -18.20 -7.40 7.25
CA MET A 40 -19.09 -8.30 7.97
C MET A 40 -20.21 -7.58 8.71
N GLU A 41 -19.89 -6.45 9.35
CA GLU A 41 -20.75 -5.73 10.28
C GLU A 41 -21.40 -4.50 9.64
N ASP A 42 -20.62 -3.54 9.14
CA ASP A 42 -21.17 -2.27 8.64
C ASP A 42 -21.87 -2.40 7.29
N ARG A 43 -21.35 -3.27 6.41
CA ARG A 43 -21.85 -3.53 5.02
C ARG A 43 -22.02 -2.28 4.16
N ASN A 44 -21.46 -1.15 4.58
CA ASN A 44 -21.45 0.09 3.84
C ASN A 44 -20.31 0.08 2.83
N LYS A 45 -20.65 0.14 1.54
CA LYS A 45 -19.67 0.10 0.44
C LYS A 45 -18.65 1.24 0.51
N GLY A 46 -19.02 2.40 1.06
CA GLY A 46 -18.10 3.52 1.27
C GLY A 46 -17.04 3.17 2.31
N VAL A 47 -17.46 2.70 3.49
CA VAL A 47 -16.55 2.27 4.56
C VAL A 47 -15.65 1.13 4.08
N ILE A 48 -16.20 0.12 3.41
CA ILE A 48 -15.38 -0.96 2.83
C ILE A 48 -14.32 -0.42 1.86
N ALA A 49 -14.66 0.60 1.05
CA ALA A 49 -13.70 1.20 0.14
C ALA A 49 -12.60 1.98 0.87
N GLU A 50 -12.94 2.68 1.96
CA GLU A 50 -11.97 3.36 2.84
C GLU A 50 -10.97 2.37 3.43
N GLU A 51 -11.45 1.31 4.09
CA GLU A 51 -10.60 0.29 4.69
C GLU A 51 -9.73 -0.47 3.67
N LEU A 52 -10.23 -0.65 2.43
CA LEU A 52 -9.43 -1.18 1.32
C LEU A 52 -8.30 -0.23 0.93
N PHE A 53 -8.55 1.08 0.93
CA PHE A 53 -7.52 2.07 0.66
C PHE A 53 -6.48 2.14 1.78
N ASP A 54 -6.89 2.02 3.04
CA ASP A 54 -5.96 2.00 4.17
C ASP A 54 -5.06 0.75 4.15
N THR A 55 -5.64 -0.41 3.79
CA THR A 55 -4.87 -1.65 3.53
C THR A 55 -3.86 -1.46 2.39
N ILE A 56 -4.27 -0.86 1.27
CA ILE A 56 -3.37 -0.54 0.14
C ILE A 56 -2.26 0.43 0.59
N GLN A 57 -2.60 1.44 1.38
CA GLN A 57 -1.67 2.46 1.86
C GLN A 57 -0.57 1.85 2.74
N THR A 58 -0.92 0.88 3.60
CA THR A 58 0.04 0.13 4.41
C THR A 58 0.92 -0.78 3.55
N CYS A 59 0.34 -1.47 2.55
CA CYS A 59 1.12 -2.27 1.61
C CYS A 59 2.14 -1.44 0.82
N ILE A 60 1.77 -0.21 0.41
CA ILE A 60 2.67 0.73 -0.27
C ILE A 60 3.82 1.13 0.64
N GLY A 61 3.56 1.38 1.94
CA GLY A 61 4.60 1.66 2.92
C GLY A 61 5.63 0.52 3.02
N MET A 62 5.15 -0.72 3.08
CA MET A 62 6.03 -1.91 3.11
C MET A 62 6.84 -2.07 1.82
N LEU A 63 6.22 -1.89 0.66
CA LEU A 63 6.91 -1.93 -0.64
C LEU A 63 7.98 -0.83 -0.75
N ASN A 64 7.70 0.37 -0.24
CA ASN A 64 8.68 1.45 -0.19
C ASN A 64 9.88 1.06 0.67
N LYS A 65 9.64 0.50 1.87
CA LYS A 65 10.73 0.06 2.76
C LYS A 65 11.65 -0.98 2.10
N LEU A 66 11.04 -1.97 1.45
CA LEU A 66 11.79 -2.97 0.67
C LEU A 66 12.55 -2.32 -0.51
N SER A 67 12.01 -1.27 -1.11
CA SER A 67 12.69 -0.54 -2.19
C SER A 67 13.88 0.26 -1.68
N GLU A 68 13.79 0.82 -0.47
CA GLU A 68 14.91 1.50 0.22
C GLU A 68 16.06 0.53 0.51
N ASP A 69 15.73 -0.76 0.75
CA ASP A 69 16.71 -1.85 0.87
C ASP A 69 17.32 -2.29 -0.47
N GLY A 70 17.03 -1.58 -1.57
CA GLY A 70 17.63 -1.80 -2.89
C GLY A 70 16.95 -2.90 -3.71
N ILE A 71 15.79 -3.39 -3.30
CA ILE A 71 15.04 -4.41 -4.04
C ILE A 71 14.39 -3.81 -5.29
N ASP A 72 14.58 -4.45 -6.44
CA ASP A 72 13.96 -4.04 -7.71
C ASP A 72 12.45 -4.38 -7.74
N MET A 73 11.63 -3.40 -7.35
CA MET A 73 10.18 -3.52 -7.34
C MET A 73 9.57 -3.76 -8.72
N ARG A 74 10.18 -3.24 -9.80
CA ARG A 74 9.67 -3.46 -11.16
C ARG A 74 9.85 -4.92 -11.55
N TYR A 75 11.03 -5.47 -11.28
CA TYR A 75 11.28 -6.89 -11.50
C TYR A 75 10.32 -7.78 -10.70
N LEU A 76 10.09 -7.47 -9.42
CA LEU A 76 9.16 -8.25 -8.58
C LEU A 76 7.71 -8.15 -9.07
N ALA A 77 7.25 -6.97 -9.49
CA ALA A 77 5.92 -6.79 -10.06
C ALA A 77 5.73 -7.64 -11.33
N LEU A 78 6.71 -7.62 -12.25
CA LEU A 78 6.70 -8.44 -13.46
C LEU A 78 6.74 -9.94 -13.14
N LYS A 79 7.52 -10.35 -12.14
CA LYS A 79 7.56 -11.74 -11.66
C LYS A 79 6.21 -12.18 -11.11
N HIS A 80 5.52 -11.31 -10.36
CA HIS A 80 4.18 -11.56 -9.84
C HIS A 80 3.16 -11.70 -10.96
N GLU A 81 3.15 -10.81 -11.94
CA GLU A 81 2.27 -10.89 -13.12
C GLU A 81 2.45 -12.20 -13.88
N LYS A 82 3.70 -12.59 -14.16
CA LYS A 82 4.02 -13.88 -14.80
C LYS A 82 3.48 -15.07 -13.99
N LYS A 83 3.52 -15.00 -12.66
CA LYS A 83 2.93 -16.02 -11.78
C LYS A 83 1.42 -16.10 -11.98
N LEU A 84 0.71 -14.98 -12.03
CA LEU A 84 -0.74 -14.97 -12.26
C LEU A 84 -1.12 -15.59 -13.61
N ILE A 85 -0.40 -15.24 -14.67
CA ILE A 85 -0.62 -15.82 -16.01
C ILE A 85 -0.42 -17.34 -15.98
N LYS A 86 0.64 -17.82 -15.30
CA LYS A 86 0.90 -19.27 -15.14
C LYS A 86 -0.20 -19.99 -14.36
N LEU A 87 -0.87 -19.30 -13.44
CA LEU A 87 -2.03 -19.84 -12.70
C LEU A 87 -3.32 -19.82 -13.54
N GLY A 88 -3.25 -19.43 -14.81
CA GLY A 88 -4.40 -19.43 -15.72
C GLY A 88 -5.24 -18.17 -15.68
N TRP A 89 -4.85 -17.14 -14.91
CA TRP A 89 -5.56 -15.87 -14.87
C TRP A 89 -5.47 -15.17 -16.23
N ARG A 90 -6.61 -14.72 -16.73
CA ARG A 90 -6.72 -13.87 -17.92
C ARG A 90 -7.08 -12.46 -17.51
N TRP A 91 -6.39 -11.50 -18.10
CA TRP A 91 -6.62 -10.09 -17.83
C TRP A 91 -8.02 -9.69 -18.30
N ARG A 92 -8.81 -9.12 -17.39
CA ARG A 92 -10.11 -8.50 -17.71
C ARG A 92 -10.00 -6.98 -17.84
N GLY A 93 -9.00 -6.40 -17.19
CA GLY A 93 -8.74 -4.97 -17.11
C GLY A 93 -7.57 -4.72 -16.16
N TYR A 94 -7.20 -3.45 -15.99
CA TYR A 94 -6.13 -3.04 -15.08
C TYR A 94 -6.53 -1.73 -14.38
N ILE A 95 -5.97 -1.52 -13.19
CA ILE A 95 -6.01 -0.22 -12.52
C ILE A 95 -4.66 0.45 -12.80
N GLU A 96 -4.70 1.60 -13.47
CA GLU A 96 -3.49 2.38 -13.73
C GLU A 96 -3.33 3.46 -12.65
N PHE A 97 -2.27 3.33 -11.85
CA PHE A 97 -1.77 4.41 -11.03
C PHE A 97 -0.71 5.19 -11.80
N LYS A 98 -1.10 6.29 -12.45
CA LYS A 98 -0.16 7.18 -13.14
C LYS A 98 0.82 7.78 -12.11
N THR A 99 2.12 7.65 -12.41
CA THR A 99 3.24 7.62 -11.45
C THR A 99 3.60 8.95 -10.77
N MET A 100 4.47 8.83 -9.75
CA MET A 100 5.08 9.86 -8.90
C MET A 100 5.62 11.09 -9.65
N ILE A 101 5.41 12.26 -9.03
CA ILE A 101 6.32 13.41 -9.13
C ILE A 101 6.96 13.50 -7.76
N MET A 102 8.28 13.35 -7.69
CA MET A 102 9.03 13.66 -6.47
C MET A 102 9.04 15.18 -6.34
N GLU A 103 8.28 15.74 -5.40
CA GLU A 103 8.45 17.14 -5.02
C GLU A 103 9.81 17.25 -4.33
N ARG A 104 10.85 17.61 -5.09
CA ARG A 104 12.08 18.10 -4.48
C ARG A 104 11.68 19.35 -3.71
N ASN A 105 11.75 19.28 -2.39
CA ASN A 105 11.74 20.47 -1.53
C ASN A 105 12.91 21.37 -1.96
N LEU A 106 12.66 22.26 -2.91
CA LEU A 106 13.49 23.42 -3.16
C LEU A 106 13.29 24.32 -1.94
N LYS A 107 14.12 24.10 -0.91
CA LYS A 107 14.32 25.08 0.15
C LYS A 107 14.63 26.42 -0.52
N LYS A 108 13.70 27.38 -0.41
CA LYS A 108 13.98 28.80 -0.56
C LYS A 108 14.36 29.35 0.80
#